data_AF-A0A4Y2GBN7-F1
#
_entry.id   AF-A0A4Y2GBN7-F1
#
_cell.length_a   1.000
_cell.length_b   1.000
_cell.length_c   1.000
_cell.angle_alpha   90.00
_cell.angle_beta   90.00
_cell.angle_gamma   90.00
#
_symmetry.space_group_name_H-M   'P 1'
#
loop_
_entity.id
_entity.type
_entity.pdbx_description
1 polymer ?
#
loop_
_entity_poly.entity_id
_entity_poly.type
_entity_poly.pdbx_seq_one_letter_code
_entity_poly.pdbx_strand_id
1 'polypeptide(L)'
;MEEIQQELREEERKWLEEYAASETRNLESEVDWLQQDEVICPLCQKNPMHQIRSVIFCACGVRIDVQQDGLTLQHLKSELHKGLETHEQGCLVSPSFSLLHFLENTNLAITCEGCNFMYIVV
;
A
#
# COMPACT_ATOMS: atom_id res chain seq x y z
N MET A 1 8.56 -5.75 55.59
CA MET A 1 8.45 -4.40 55.00
C MET A 1 9.28 -4.28 53.73
N GLU A 2 10.53 -4.74 53.72
CA GLU A 2 11.39 -4.72 52.51
C GLU A 2 10.97 -5.74 51.44
N GLU A 3 10.50 -6.94 51.82
CA GLU A 3 10.03 -7.96 50.87
C GLU A 3 8.84 -7.47 50.03
N ILE A 4 7.83 -6.87 50.69
CA ILE A 4 6.66 -6.29 50.02
C ILE A 4 7.07 -5.15 49.06
N GLN A 5 8.04 -4.33 49.46
CA GLN A 5 8.57 -3.25 48.61
C GLN A 5 9.34 -3.79 47.41
N GLN A 6 9.98 -4.94 47.55
CA GLN A 6 10.72 -5.59 46.47
C GLN A 6 9.76 -6.27 45.48
N GLU A 7 8.75 -6.98 45.97
CA GLU A 7 7.69 -7.58 45.16
C GLU A 7 6.96 -6.52 44.30
N LEU A 8 6.57 -5.39 44.91
CA LEU A 8 5.92 -4.29 44.18
C LEU A 8 6.78 -3.72 43.04
N ARG A 9 8.10 -3.61 43.23
CA ARG A 9 9.02 -3.14 42.18
C ARG A 9 9.17 -4.15 41.05
N GLU A 10 9.16 -5.44 41.36
CA GLU A 10 9.24 -6.49 40.35
C GLU A 10 7.96 -6.57 39.52
N GLU A 11 6.79 -6.41 40.14
CA GLU A 11 5.51 -6.33 39.44
C GLU A 11 5.44 -5.12 38.51
N GLU A 12 5.83 -3.93 38.99
CA GLU A 12 5.85 -2.71 38.18
C GLU A 12 6.78 -2.83 36.97
N ARG A 13 7.99 -3.40 37.17
CA ARG A 13 8.93 -3.66 36.06
C ARG A 13 8.32 -4.61 35.03
N LYS A 14 7.67 -5.68 35.49
CA LYS A 14 7.06 -6.68 34.61
C LYS A 14 5.91 -6.09 33.80
N TRP A 15 5.10 -5.24 34.43
CA TRP A 15 4.04 -4.47 33.75
C TRP A 15 4.59 -3.56 32.66
N LEU A 16 5.68 -2.83 32.94
CA LEU A 16 6.33 -1.97 31.95
C LEU A 16 6.92 -2.75 30.78
N GLU A 17 7.55 -3.90 31.04
CA GLU A 17 8.10 -4.79 30.00
C GLU A 17 6.99 -5.39 29.12
N GLU A 18 5.90 -5.87 29.71
CA GLU A 18 4.75 -6.40 28.97
C GLU A 18 4.07 -5.33 28.12
N TYR A 19 3.91 -4.12 28.65
CA TYR A 19 3.35 -2.98 27.91
C TYR A 19 4.24 -2.61 26.71
N ALA A 20 5.55 -2.44 26.93
CA ALA A 20 6.49 -2.12 25.86
C ALA A 20 6.52 -3.20 24.76
N ALA A 21 6.50 -4.47 25.15
CA ALA A 21 6.44 -5.59 24.20
C ALA A 21 5.12 -5.63 23.42
N SER A 22 4.01 -5.20 24.02
CA SER A 22 2.71 -5.11 23.33
C SER A 22 2.71 -4.01 22.27
N GLU A 23 3.29 -2.85 22.56
CA GLU A 23 3.42 -1.74 21.62
C GLU A 23 4.32 -2.11 20.44
N THR A 24 5.48 -2.74 20.69
CA THR A 24 6.35 -3.19 19.61
C THR A 24 5.68 -4.24 18.74
N ARG A 25 4.93 -5.19 19.34
CA ARG A 25 4.24 -6.23 18.58
C ARG A 25 3.09 -5.67 17.74
N ASN A 26 2.39 -4.65 18.21
CA ASN A 26 1.39 -3.92 17.42
C ASN A 26 2.05 -3.25 16.21
N LEU A 27 3.15 -2.53 16.41
CA LEU A 27 3.90 -1.89 15.34
C LEU A 27 4.46 -2.90 14.32
N GLU A 28 4.99 -4.03 14.78
CA GLU A 28 5.47 -5.11 13.92
C GLU A 28 4.34 -5.70 13.06
N SER A 29 3.16 -5.90 13.65
CA SER A 29 1.99 -6.36 12.91
C SER A 29 1.58 -5.33 11.85
N GLU A 30 1.57 -4.03 12.20
CA GLU A 30 1.31 -2.92 11.28
C GLU A 30 2.23 -2.90 10.06
N VAL A 31 3.50 -3.17 10.30
CA VAL A 31 4.51 -3.31 9.24
C VAL A 31 4.27 -4.56 8.39
N ASP A 32 3.81 -5.68 8.95
CA ASP A 32 3.55 -6.92 8.22
C ASP A 32 2.37 -6.80 7.24
N TRP A 33 1.28 -6.09 7.60
CA TRP A 33 0.21 -5.80 6.63
C TRP A 33 0.68 -4.86 5.51
N LEU A 34 1.56 -3.91 5.81
CA LEU A 34 2.17 -3.04 4.79
C LEU A 34 3.12 -3.81 3.86
N GLN A 35 3.74 -4.87 4.38
CA GLN A 35 4.58 -5.83 3.64
C GLN A 35 3.79 -6.88 2.87
N GLN A 36 2.45 -6.94 2.98
CA GLN A 36 1.67 -7.75 2.06
C GLN A 36 1.87 -7.23 0.64
N ASP A 37 2.36 -8.11 -0.23
CA ASP A 37 2.57 -7.91 -1.68
C ASP A 37 1.26 -7.70 -2.46
N GLU A 38 0.13 -7.62 -1.75
CA GLU A 38 -1.19 -7.49 -2.33
C GLU A 38 -1.44 -6.04 -2.74
N VAL A 39 -1.64 -5.84 -4.06
CA VAL A 39 -2.00 -4.55 -4.62
C VAL A 39 -3.50 -4.56 -4.88
N ILE A 40 -4.27 -3.75 -4.17
CA ILE A 40 -5.71 -3.60 -4.43
C ILE A 40 -5.90 -2.87 -5.77
N CYS A 41 -6.81 -3.37 -6.58
CA CYS A 41 -7.07 -2.79 -7.89
C CYS A 41 -7.59 -1.35 -7.77
N PRO A 42 -6.90 -0.36 -8.36
CA PRO A 42 -7.24 1.05 -8.18
C PRO A 42 -8.57 1.45 -8.86
N LEU A 43 -9.03 0.67 -9.84
CA LEU A 43 -10.27 0.93 -10.55
C LEU A 43 -11.52 0.43 -9.81
N CYS A 44 -11.47 -0.77 -9.23
CA CYS A 44 -12.63 -1.32 -8.51
C CYS A 44 -12.55 -1.12 -7.00
N GLN A 45 -11.35 -0.81 -6.47
CA GLN A 45 -11.04 -0.58 -5.06
C GLN A 45 -11.49 -1.73 -4.13
N LYS A 46 -11.59 -2.95 -4.66
CA LYS A 46 -12.21 -4.11 -3.98
C LYS A 46 -11.38 -5.37 -4.10
N ASN A 47 -10.98 -5.70 -5.32
CA ASN A 47 -10.32 -6.96 -5.62
C ASN A 47 -8.81 -6.74 -5.71
N PRO A 48 -8.00 -7.72 -5.27
CA PRO A 48 -6.57 -7.68 -5.48
C PRO A 48 -6.20 -7.85 -6.95
N MET A 49 -5.04 -7.31 -7.28
CA MET A 49 -4.38 -7.45 -8.56
C MET A 49 -3.46 -8.66 -8.52
N HIS A 50 -3.41 -9.40 -9.61
CA HIS A 50 -2.55 -10.56 -9.78
C HIS A 50 -1.67 -10.38 -11.01
N GLN A 51 -0.50 -11.02 -11.02
CA GLN A 51 0.40 -11.01 -12.15
C GLN A 51 0.65 -12.44 -12.65
N ILE A 52 0.50 -12.65 -13.95
CA ILE A 52 0.96 -13.86 -14.65
C ILE A 52 1.90 -13.40 -15.77
N ARG A 53 3.19 -13.72 -15.65
CA ARG A 53 4.24 -13.27 -16.58
C ARG A 53 4.22 -11.74 -16.74
N SER A 54 3.95 -11.23 -17.95
CA SER A 54 3.88 -9.81 -18.28
C SER A 54 2.48 -9.22 -18.16
N VAL A 55 1.51 -9.94 -17.61
CA VAL A 55 0.11 -9.49 -17.56
C VAL A 55 -0.30 -9.29 -16.12
N ILE A 56 -0.63 -8.05 -15.78
CA ILE A 56 -1.24 -7.70 -14.49
C ILE A 56 -2.74 -7.57 -14.72
N PHE A 57 -3.55 -8.22 -13.88
CA PHE A 57 -5.00 -8.26 -14.07
C PHE A 57 -5.75 -8.30 -12.74
N CYS A 58 -7.03 -7.98 -12.82
CA CYS A 58 -7.95 -8.02 -11.69
C CYS A 58 -9.25 -8.72 -12.09
N ALA A 59 -9.90 -9.38 -11.12
CA ALA A 59 -11.20 -10.03 -11.31
C ALA A 59 -12.33 -9.08 -11.74
N CYS A 60 -12.15 -7.75 -11.61
CA CYS A 60 -13.11 -6.78 -12.14
C CYS A 60 -13.03 -6.58 -13.67
N GLY A 61 -12.08 -7.21 -14.36
CA GLY A 61 -11.90 -7.13 -15.81
C GLY A 61 -10.73 -6.24 -16.27
N VAL A 62 -9.99 -5.63 -15.35
CA VAL A 62 -8.77 -4.88 -15.67
C VAL A 62 -7.69 -5.83 -16.13
N ARG A 63 -7.04 -5.50 -17.24
CA ARG A 63 -5.89 -6.21 -17.78
C ARG A 63 -4.88 -5.21 -18.33
N ILE A 64 -3.66 -5.26 -17.82
CA ILE A 64 -2.53 -4.41 -18.19
C ILE A 64 -1.46 -5.37 -18.71
N ASP A 65 -1.11 -5.22 -19.98
CA ASP A 65 -0.01 -5.97 -20.60
C ASP A 65 1.23 -5.10 -20.57
N VAL A 66 2.14 -5.40 -19.65
CA VAL A 66 3.41 -4.66 -19.51
C VAL A 66 4.51 -5.20 -20.44
N GLN A 67 4.13 -6.03 -21.41
CA GLN A 67 5.02 -6.62 -22.42
C GLN A 67 6.33 -7.16 -21.82
N GLN A 68 7.45 -7.07 -22.54
CA GLN A 68 8.77 -7.54 -22.07
C GLN A 68 9.50 -6.48 -21.22
N ASP A 69 8.82 -5.42 -20.76
CA ASP A 69 9.45 -4.33 -20.00
C ASP A 69 9.85 -4.74 -18.57
N GLY A 70 9.52 -5.98 -18.16
CA GLY A 70 9.92 -6.53 -16.86
C GLY A 70 9.22 -5.90 -15.66
N LEU A 71 8.16 -5.12 -15.90
CA LEU A 71 7.35 -4.51 -14.86
C LEU A 71 6.68 -5.58 -14.00
N THR A 72 6.84 -5.44 -12.69
CA THR A 72 6.27 -6.36 -11.70
C THR A 72 5.10 -5.70 -10.97
N LEU A 73 4.29 -6.51 -10.31
CA LEU A 73 3.22 -6.04 -9.43
C LEU A 73 3.79 -5.13 -8.32
N GLN A 74 5.00 -5.42 -7.87
CA GLN A 74 5.74 -4.57 -6.91
C GLN A 74 6.10 -3.21 -7.49
N HIS A 75 6.57 -3.17 -8.74
CA HIS A 75 6.84 -1.90 -9.41
C HIS A 75 5.56 -1.08 -9.57
N LEU A 76 4.45 -1.74 -9.96
CA LEU A 76 3.14 -1.09 -10.04
C LEU A 76 2.71 -0.52 -8.68
N LYS A 77 2.90 -1.27 -7.58
CA LYS A 77 2.62 -0.79 -6.21
C LYS A 77 3.41 0.49 -5.90
N SER A 78 4.71 0.47 -6.19
CA SER A 78 5.60 1.60 -5.96
C SER A 78 5.18 2.84 -6.76
N GLU A 79 4.87 2.68 -8.04
CA GLU A 79 4.46 3.80 -8.90
C GLU A 79 3.09 4.36 -8.51
N LEU A 80 2.14 3.51 -8.09
CA LEU A 80 0.87 3.95 -7.52
C LEU A 80 1.07 4.80 -6.27
N HIS A 81 1.90 4.31 -5.33
CA HIS A 81 2.17 5.02 -4.08
C HIS A 81 2.82 6.38 -4.34
N LYS A 82 3.85 6.41 -5.20
CA LYS A 82 4.54 7.64 -5.57
C LYS A 82 3.62 8.65 -6.25
N GLY A 83 2.76 8.20 -7.16
CA GLY A 83 1.79 9.07 -7.83
C GLY A 83 0.76 9.67 -6.86
N LEU A 84 0.29 8.88 -5.89
CA LEU A 84 -0.60 9.34 -4.82
C LEU A 84 0.08 10.33 -3.86
N GLU A 85 1.27 9.98 -3.36
CA GLU A 85 2.04 10.83 -2.44
C GLU A 85 2.35 12.20 -3.08
N THR A 86 2.74 12.19 -4.37
CA THR A 86 2.99 13.43 -5.13
C THR A 86 1.73 14.30 -5.20
N HIS A 87 0.56 13.69 -5.40
CA HIS A 87 -0.70 14.40 -5.47
C HIS A 87 -1.14 14.96 -4.10
N GLU A 88 -1.02 14.16 -3.03
CA GLU A 88 -1.46 14.52 -1.67
C GLU A 88 -0.70 15.71 -1.08
N GLN A 89 0.53 15.97 -1.54
CA GLN A 89 1.29 17.16 -1.16
C GLN A 89 0.62 18.49 -1.56
N GLY A 90 -0.19 18.48 -2.64
CA GLY A 90 -0.76 19.69 -3.24
C GLY A 90 -2.27 19.73 -3.29
N CYS A 91 -2.97 18.63 -3.01
CA CYS A 91 -4.42 18.56 -3.16
C CYS A 91 -5.06 17.52 -2.22
N LEU A 92 -6.20 17.88 -1.64
CA LEU A 92 -6.99 17.02 -0.75
C LEU A 92 -8.14 16.29 -1.45
N VAL A 93 -8.35 16.56 -2.75
CA VAL A 93 -9.39 15.90 -3.54
C VAL A 93 -8.93 14.50 -3.89
N SER A 94 -9.75 13.47 -3.65
CA SER A 94 -9.39 12.10 -4.02
C SER A 94 -9.19 11.98 -5.54
N PRO A 95 -8.03 11.53 -6.01
CA PRO A 95 -7.80 11.33 -7.43
C PRO A 95 -8.59 10.13 -7.95
N SER A 96 -8.88 10.14 -9.26
CA SER A 96 -9.48 9.04 -9.99
C SER A 96 -8.42 8.24 -10.74
N PHE A 97 -8.74 6.99 -11.01
CA PHE A 97 -7.90 6.10 -11.80
C PHE A 97 -8.58 5.79 -13.12
N SER A 98 -7.80 5.71 -14.20
CA SER A 98 -8.31 5.41 -15.54
C SER A 98 -7.33 4.55 -16.33
N LEU A 99 -7.86 3.75 -17.25
CA LEU A 99 -7.05 3.01 -18.22
C LEU A 99 -7.00 3.80 -19.53
N LEU A 100 -5.79 4.07 -19.98
CA LEU A 100 -5.51 4.71 -21.24
C LEU A 100 -5.06 3.65 -22.23
N HIS A 101 -5.88 3.40 -23.25
CA HIS A 101 -5.55 2.47 -24.30
C HIS A 101 -4.82 3.22 -25.41
N PHE A 102 -3.55 2.90 -25.62
CA PHE A 102 -2.75 3.48 -26.69
C PHE A 102 -2.18 2.36 -27.56
N LEU A 103 -2.70 2.27 -28.79
CA LEU A 103 -2.39 1.17 -29.72
C LEU A 103 -2.70 -0.18 -29.07
N GLU A 104 -1.68 -1.03 -28.87
CA GLU A 104 -1.78 -2.35 -28.25
C GLU A 104 -1.49 -2.32 -26.74
N ASN A 105 -1.15 -1.15 -26.19
CA ASN A 105 -0.77 -0.99 -24.79
C ASN A 105 -1.93 -0.44 -23.96
N THR A 106 -2.03 -0.93 -22.74
CA THR A 106 -3.01 -0.46 -21.75
C THR A 106 -2.23 0.14 -20.59
N ASN A 107 -2.29 1.46 -20.47
CA ASN A 107 -1.59 2.22 -19.44
C ASN A 107 -2.55 2.57 -18.31
N LEU A 108 -2.06 2.61 -17.09
CA LEU A 108 -2.85 3.04 -15.93
C LEU A 108 -2.45 4.47 -15.57
N ALA A 109 -3.43 5.34 -15.40
CA ALA A 109 -3.21 6.74 -15.04
C ALA A 109 -3.97 7.14 -13.77
N ILE A 110 -3.33 8.01 -12.99
CA ILE A 110 -3.95 8.75 -11.88
C ILE A 110 -4.27 10.14 -12.40
N THR A 111 -5.50 10.60 -12.21
CA THR A 111 -5.98 11.91 -12.65
C THR A 111 -6.75 12.60 -11.54
N CYS A 112 -6.63 13.92 -11.40
CA CYS A 112 -7.43 14.68 -10.45
C CYS A 112 -8.04 15.92 -11.11
N GLU A 113 -9.36 16.05 -11.05
CA GLU A 113 -10.09 17.20 -11.57
C GLU A 113 -9.93 18.46 -10.70
N GLY A 114 -9.58 18.30 -9.42
CA GLY A 114 -9.43 19.42 -8.49
C GLY A 114 -8.17 20.26 -8.70
N CYS A 115 -7.05 19.62 -9.07
CA CYS A 115 -5.76 20.26 -9.27
C CYS A 115 -5.18 20.05 -10.68
N ASN A 116 -5.95 19.42 -11.58
CA ASN A 116 -5.54 19.10 -12.95
C ASN A 116 -4.28 18.20 -13.01
N PHE A 117 -4.03 17.41 -11.97
CA PHE A 117 -2.90 16.49 -11.88
C PHE A 117 -3.12 15.26 -12.75
N MET A 118 -2.03 14.78 -13.37
CA MET A 118 -2.00 13.56 -14.16
C MET A 118 -0.66 12.85 -13.94
N TYR A 119 -0.71 11.55 -13.69
CA TYR A 119 0.46 10.68 -13.53
C TYR A 119 0.23 9.36 -14.25
N ILE A 120 1.16 8.98 -15.14
CA ILE A 120 1.15 7.66 -15.78
C ILE A 120 1.90 6.69 -14.88
N VAL A 121 1.23 5.62 -14.46
CA VAL A 121 1.76 4.62 -13.53
C VAL A 121 2.53 3.53 -14.27
N VAL A 122 1.95 3.02 -15.37
CA VAL A 122 2.51 2.03 -16.29
C VAL A 122 2.05 2.31 -17.69
#